data_AF-A0A9E1Q5L5-F1
#
_entry.id   AF-A0A9E1Q5L5-F1
#
_cell.length_a   1.000
_cell.length_b   1.000
_cell.length_c   1.000
_cell.angle_alpha   90.00
_cell.angle_beta   90.00
_cell.angle_gamma   90.00
#
_symmetry.space_group_name_H-M   'P 1'
#
loop_
_entity.id
_entity.type
_entity.pdbx_description
1 polymer ?
#
loop_
_entity_poly.entity_id
_entity_poly.type
_entity_poly.pdbx_seq_one_letter_code
_entity_poly.pdbx_strand_id
1 'polypeptide(L)'
;MIWVTPSVGLLVAAITFPLLLLLYFLRLRRQPVRIASTMLWHKAVEDLHANSPFQRLRPSVLLLLQLFALLLVILAIMQPQIEGSVPREGRHVILIDRSGSMAAENED
;
A
#
# COMPACT_ATOMS: atom_id res chain seq x y z
N MET A 1 5.73 8.54 15.68
CA MET A 1 5.02 8.05 14.48
C MET A 1 4.00 7.03 14.93
N ILE A 2 2.74 7.45 14.96
CA ILE A 2 1.63 6.61 15.43
C ILE A 2 0.87 6.14 14.21
N TRP A 3 0.55 4.85 14.16
CA TRP A 3 -0.31 4.27 13.13
C TRP A 3 -1.67 4.03 13.74
N VAL A 4 -2.71 4.68 13.22
CA VAL A 4 -4.05 4.59 13.80
C VAL A 4 -4.70 3.25 13.47
N THR A 5 -4.49 2.75 12.25
CA THR A 5 -5.14 1.54 11.73
C THR A 5 -4.17 0.60 11.01
N PRO A 6 -3.07 0.15 11.65
CA PRO A 6 -2.07 -0.69 11.00
C PRO A 6 -2.63 -2.07 10.61
N SER A 7 -3.51 -2.65 11.43
CA SER A 7 -4.12 -3.96 11.19
C SER A 7 -5.01 -3.98 9.94
N VAL A 8 -5.81 -2.93 9.74
CA VAL A 8 -6.68 -2.78 8.57
C VAL A 8 -5.84 -2.68 7.29
N GLY A 9 -4.80 -1.85 7.31
CA GLY A 9 -3.91 -1.74 6.15
C GLY A 9 -3.20 -3.05 5.81
N LEU A 10 -2.76 -3.82 6.82
CA LEU A 10 -2.16 -5.14 6.62
C LEU A 10 -3.16 -6.14 6.02
N LEU A 11 -4.40 -6.15 6.48
CA LEU A 11 -5.45 -7.01 5.93
C LEU A 11 -5.74 -6.65 4.47
N VAL A 12 -5.86 -5.36 4.16
CA VAL A 12 -6.06 -4.90 2.77
C VAL A 12 -4.87 -5.29 1.89
N ALA A 13 -3.64 -5.13 2.38
CA ALA A 13 -2.43 -5.55 1.67
C ALA A 13 -2.43 -7.06 1.39
N ALA A 14 -2.75 -7.87 2.40
CA ALA A 14 -2.77 -9.33 2.30
C ALA A 14 -3.79 -9.85 1.26
N ILE A 15 -4.85 -9.10 0.97
CA ILE A 15 -5.86 -9.46 -0.04
C ILE A 15 -5.49 -8.90 -1.41
N THR A 16 -5.14 -7.61 -1.48
CA THR A 16 -4.99 -6.89 -2.75
C THR A 16 -3.73 -7.27 -3.52
N PHE A 17 -2.60 -7.50 -2.83
CA PHE A 17 -1.36 -7.94 -3.48
C PHE A 17 -1.50 -9.28 -4.21
N PRO A 18 -1.93 -10.39 -3.57
CA PRO A 18 -2.08 -11.65 -4.27
C PRO A 18 -3.16 -11.59 -5.35
N LEU A 19 -4.24 -10.82 -5.14
CA LEU A 19 -5.26 -10.61 -6.16
C LEU A 19 -4.68 -9.93 -7.41
N LEU A 20 -3.90 -8.86 -7.23
CA LEU A 20 -3.26 -8.14 -8.34
C LEU A 20 -2.28 -9.06 -9.09
N LEU A 21 -1.47 -9.82 -8.36
CA LEU A 21 -0.56 -10.79 -8.95
C LEU A 21 -1.31 -11.88 -9.72
N LEU A 22 -2.38 -12.44 -9.14
CA LEU A 22 -3.22 -13.44 -9.78
C LEU A 22 -3.82 -12.91 -11.08
N LEU A 23 -4.40 -11.70 -11.06
CA LEU A 23 -4.93 -11.05 -12.26
C LEU A 23 -3.86 -10.85 -13.34
N TYR A 24 -2.61 -10.60 -12.94
CA TYR A 24 -1.50 -10.48 -13.88
C TYR A 24 -1.06 -11.83 -14.46
N PHE A 25 -1.05 -12.90 -13.65
CA PHE A 25 -0.81 -14.27 -14.12
C PHE A 25 -1.87 -14.76 -15.13
N LEU A 26 -3.14 -14.38 -14.92
CA LEU A 26 -4.23 -14.76 -15.82
C LEU A 26 -4.10 -14.15 -17.24
N ARG A 27 -3.19 -13.20 -17.46
CA ARG A 27 -3.01 -12.55 -18.75
C ARG A 27 -2.10 -13.35 -19.68
N LEU A 28 -2.60 -14.47 -20.20
CA LEU A 28 -1.91 -15.27 -21.21
C LEU A 28 -1.91 -14.55 -22.57
N ARG A 29 -0.89 -13.74 -22.84
CA ARG A 29 -0.72 -13.05 -24.14
C ARG A 29 -0.11 -13.99 -25.18
N ARG A 30 -0.93 -14.82 -25.83
CA ARG A 30 -0.52 -15.56 -27.04
C ARG A 30 -0.54 -14.61 -28.23
N GLN A 31 0.62 -14.35 -28.84
CA GLN A 31 0.69 -13.61 -30.09
C GLN A 31 0.52 -14.58 -31.27
N PRO A 32 -0.49 -14.40 -32.13
CA PRO A 32 -0.66 -15.23 -33.30
C PRO A 32 0.42 -14.90 -34.34
N VAL A 33 1.17 -15.91 -34.78
CA VAL A 33 2.16 -15.79 -35.86
C VAL A 33 1.63 -16.55 -37.07
N ARG A 34 1.75 -15.95 -38.26
CA ARG A 34 1.31 -16.57 -39.51
C ARG A 34 2.40 -17.51 -40.02
N ILE A 35 2.09 -18.79 -40.14
CA ILE A 35 3.03 -19.84 -40.57
C ILE A 35 2.48 -20.54 -41.81
N ALA A 36 3.37 -20.98 -42.71
CA ALA A 36 3.01 -21.50 -44.03
C ALA A 36 2.42 -22.93 -44.02
N SER A 37 2.57 -23.70 -42.94
CA SER A 37 1.97 -25.04 -42.80
C SER A 37 1.66 -25.38 -41.33
N THR A 38 0.46 -25.91 -41.08
CA THR A 38 -0.02 -26.34 -39.74
C THR A 38 0.01 -27.85 -39.55
N MET A 39 0.37 -28.63 -40.59
CA MET A 39 0.28 -30.09 -40.58
C MET A 39 1.24 -30.74 -39.57
N LEU A 40 2.43 -30.17 -39.39
CA LEU A 40 3.42 -30.61 -38.40
C LEU A 40 3.15 -30.09 -36.98
N TRP A 41 2.31 -29.07 -36.83
CA TRP A 41 2.00 -28.44 -35.53
C TRP A 41 0.93 -29.19 -34.73
N HIS A 42 0.13 -30.05 -35.38
CA HIS A 42 -0.95 -30.79 -34.71
C HIS A 42 -0.44 -31.70 -33.58
N LYS A 43 0.74 -32.33 -33.73
CA LYS A 43 1.37 -33.14 -32.67
C LYS A 43 2.05 -32.31 -31.56
N ALA A 44 2.48 -31.09 -31.87
CA ALA A 44 3.18 -30.21 -30.93
C ALA A 44 2.22 -29.46 -29.97
N VAL A 45 0.94 -29.34 -30.31
CA VAL A 45 -0.09 -28.75 -29.42
C VAL A 45 -0.48 -29.70 -28.28
N GLU A 46 -0.25 -31.00 -28.44
CA GLU A 46 -0.54 -32.01 -27.40
C GLU A 46 0.38 -31.85 -26.17
N ASP A 47 1.67 -31.54 -26.38
CA ASP A 47 2.64 -31.23 -25.31
C ASP A 47 2.43 -29.86 -24.64
N LEU A 48 1.72 -28.94 -25.30
CA LEU A 48 1.33 -27.65 -24.71
C LEU A 48 0.24 -27.78 -23.64
N HIS A 49 -0.36 -28.95 -23.44
CA HIS A 49 -1.29 -29.20 -22.34
C HIS A 49 -0.60 -29.36 -20.97
N ALA A 50 0.72 -29.55 -20.92
CA ALA A 50 1.51 -29.50 -19.68
C ALA A 50 1.91 -28.05 -19.30
N ASN A 51 1.09 -27.06 -19.68
CA ASN A 51 1.39 -25.64 -19.54
C ASN A 51 1.50 -25.28 -18.06
N SER A 52 2.74 -25.03 -17.64
CA SER A 52 3.14 -24.64 -16.29
C SER A 52 2.12 -23.72 -15.61
N PRO A 53 1.53 -24.12 -14.48
CA PRO A 53 0.53 -23.32 -13.76
C PRO A 53 1.11 -22.00 -13.19
N PHE A 54 2.44 -21.83 -13.23
CA PHE A 54 3.18 -20.69 -12.70
C PHE A 54 4.15 -20.11 -13.74
N GLN A 55 3.65 -19.73 -14.92
CA GLN A 55 4.48 -19.00 -15.89
C GLN A 55 5.12 -17.77 -15.23
N ARG A 56 6.43 -17.58 -15.39
CA ARG A 56 7.19 -16.48 -14.75
C ARG A 56 6.50 -15.13 -14.98
N LEU A 57 6.20 -14.44 -13.88
CA LEU A 57 5.63 -13.10 -13.89
C LEU A 57 6.59 -12.18 -14.65
N ARG A 58 6.22 -11.71 -15.84
CA ARG A 58 7.05 -10.77 -16.59
C ARG A 58 6.86 -9.36 -16.01
N PRO A 59 7.84 -8.77 -15.32
CA PRO A 59 7.69 -7.42 -14.80
C PRO A 59 7.47 -6.46 -15.97
N SER A 60 6.42 -5.65 -15.88
CA SER A 60 6.19 -4.54 -16.79
C SER A 60 6.24 -3.24 -16.00
N VAL A 61 6.59 -2.13 -16.67
CA VAL A 61 6.56 -0.80 -16.05
C VAL A 61 5.17 -0.50 -15.48
N LEU A 62 4.11 -0.96 -16.16
CA LEU A 62 2.74 -0.86 -15.68
C LEU A 62 2.51 -1.62 -14.37
N LEU A 63 3.03 -2.85 -14.24
CA LEU A 63 2.92 -3.62 -13.00
C LEU A 63 3.65 -2.93 -11.83
N LEU A 64 4.82 -2.35 -12.08
CA LEU A 64 5.55 -1.58 -11.06
C LEU A 64 4.76 -0.35 -10.60
N LEU A 65 4.18 0.40 -11.54
CA LEU A 65 3.34 1.56 -11.24
C LEU A 65 2.08 1.16 -10.45
N GLN A 66 1.45 0.05 -10.82
CA GLN A 66 0.30 -0.48 -10.09
C GLN A 66 0.66 -0.87 -8.66
N LEU A 67 1.80 -1.56 -8.46
CA LEU A 67 2.26 -1.96 -7.13
C LEU A 67 2.59 -0.74 -6.26
N PHE A 68 3.23 0.27 -6.85
CA PHE A 68 3.55 1.53 -6.17
C PHE A 68 2.28 2.29 -5.78
N ALA A 69 1.33 2.45 -6.70
CA ALA A 69 0.05 3.08 -6.40
C ALA A 69 -0.71 2.33 -5.30
N LEU A 70 -0.72 0.99 -5.35
CA LEU A 70 -1.35 0.15 -4.33
C LEU A 70 -0.69 0.36 -2.95
N LEU A 71 0.65 0.44 -2.91
CA LEU A 71 1.39 0.73 -1.69
C LEU A 71 0.99 2.09 -1.09
N LEU A 72 0.87 3.13 -1.91
CA LEU A 72 0.43 4.45 -1.47
C LEU A 72 -0.99 4.43 -0.89
N VAL A 73 -1.91 3.70 -1.52
CA VAL A 73 -3.29 3.53 -1.02
C VAL A 73 -3.28 2.82 0.34
N ILE A 74 -2.50 1.76 0.49
CA ILE A 74 -2.39 1.02 1.77
C ILE A 74 -1.80 1.93 2.85
N LEU A 75 -0.75 2.70 2.54
CA LEU A 75 -0.18 3.66 3.47
C LEU A 75 -1.21 4.72 3.88
N ALA A 76 -2.01 5.23 2.93
CA ALA A 76 -3.09 6.17 3.25
C ALA A 76 -4.14 5.54 4.20
N ILE A 77 -4.50 4.27 3.99
CA ILE A 77 -5.43 3.53 4.86
C ILE A 77 -4.84 3.27 6.25
N MET A 78 -3.54 3.03 6.35
CA MET A 78 -2.87 2.81 7.64
C MET A 78 -2.77 4.09 8.49
N GLN A 79 -2.98 5.26 7.87
CA GLN A 79 -2.97 6.58 8.51
C GLN A 79 -1.72 6.83 9.37
N PRO A 80 -0.51 6.89 8.76
CA PRO A 80 0.70 7.25 9.49
C PRO A 80 0.61 8.69 9.96
N GLN A 81 0.58 8.89 11.28
CA GLN A 81 0.60 10.20 11.90
C GLN A 81 2.04 10.56 12.29
N ILE A 82 2.50 11.69 11.79
CA ILE A 82 3.72 12.33 12.27
C ILE A 82 3.29 13.19 13.46
N GLU A 83 3.81 12.89 14.64
CA GLU A 83 3.64 13.76 15.80
C GLU A 83 4.36 15.08 15.50
N GLY A 84 3.58 16.11 15.14
CA GLY A 84 4.08 17.47 15.18
C GLY A 84 4.33 17.87 16.62
N SER A 85 5.27 18.77 16.85
CA SER A 85 5.45 19.48 18.13
C SER A 85 4.30 20.46 18.39
N VAL A 86 3.06 20.03 18.16
CA VAL A 86 1.88 20.75 18.58
C VAL A 86 1.82 20.58 20.10
N PRO A 87 1.78 21.67 20.89
CA PRO A 87 1.52 21.55 22.31
C PRO A 87 0.29 20.68 22.47
N ARG A 88 0.41 19.61 23.25
CA ARG A 88 -0.69 18.71 23.61
C ARG A 88 -1.91 19.59 23.85
N GLU A 89 -3.02 19.38 23.15
CA GLU A 89 -4.31 20.00 23.48
C GLU A 89 -4.74 19.45 24.85
N GLY A 90 -4.05 19.92 25.89
CA GLY A 90 -4.39 19.79 27.27
C GLY A 90 -5.10 21.08 27.64
N ARG A 91 -6.16 20.96 28.42
CA ARG A 91 -6.74 22.12 29.09
C ARG A 91 -5.68 22.68 30.04
N HIS A 92 -5.00 23.74 29.60
CA HIS A 92 -4.11 24.50 30.48
C HIS A 92 -4.97 25.38 31.37
N VAL A 93 -5.17 24.94 32.61
CA VAL A 93 -5.82 25.77 33.63
C VAL A 93 -4.74 26.64 34.25
N ILE A 94 -4.72 27.92 33.87
CA ILE A 94 -3.87 28.92 34.51
C ILE A 94 -4.66 29.46 35.70
N LEU A 95 -4.23 29.12 36.91
CA LEU A 95 -4.76 29.70 38.13
C LEU A 95 -3.89 30.89 38.52
N ILE A 96 -4.42 32.10 38.37
CA ILE A 96 -3.75 33.33 38.78
C ILE A 96 -4.27 33.69 40.17
N ASP A 97 -3.42 33.61 41.18
CA ASP A 97 -3.74 34.15 42.49
C ASP A 97 -3.68 35.69 42.44
N ARG A 98 -4.79 36.33 42.84
CA ARG A 98 -4.93 37.80 42.93
C ARG A 98 -5.13 38.24 44.39
N SER A 99 -4.74 37.40 45.34
CA SER A 99 -4.76 37.73 46.77
C SER A 99 -3.92 38.97 47.08
N GLY A 100 -4.29 39.69 48.14
CA GLY A 100 -3.62 40.94 48.54
C GLY A 100 -2.12 40.77 48.82
N SER A 101 -1.66 39.57 49.20
CA SER A 101 -0.23 39.26 49.37
C SER A 101 0.55 39.29 48.05
N MET A 102 -0.09 39.01 46.93
CA MET A 102 0.52 39.08 45.60
C MET A 102 0.60 40.51 45.05
N ALA A 103 -0.06 41.47 45.72
CA ALA A 103 -0.04 42.89 45.39
C ALA A 103 0.92 43.69 46.29
N ALA A 104 1.76 43.01 47.06
CA ALA A 104 2.79 43.67 47.86
C ALA A 104 3.86 44.27 46.94
N GLU A 105 3.97 45.59 46.98
CA GLU A 105 5.07 46.33 46.38
C GLU A 105 6.23 46.32 47.39
N ASN A 106 7.46 46.05 46.94
CA ASN A 106 8.60 46.12 47.84
C ASN A 106 8.78 47.58 48.24
N GLU A 107 8.82 47.86 49.54
CA GLU A 107 9.14 49.18 50.08
C GLU A 107 10.65 49.41 49.85
N ASP A 108 11.00 50.41 49.05
CA ASP A 108 12.39 50.83 48.77
C ASP A 108 13.09 51.43 50.01
#